data_AF-A0A2V4C6D0-F1
#
_entry.id   AF-A0A2V4C6D0-F1
#
_cell.length_a   1.000
_cell.length_b   1.000
_cell.length_c   1.000
_cell.angle_alpha   90.00
_cell.angle_beta   90.00
_cell.angle_gamma   90.00
#
_symmetry.space_group_name_H-M   'P 1'
#
loop_
_entity.id
_entity.type
_entity.pdbx_description
1 polymer ?
#
loop_
_entity_poly.entity_id
_entity_poly.type
_entity_poly.pdbx_seq_one_letter_code
_entity_poly.pdbx_strand_id
1 'polypeptide(L)'
;MAKRLPKLPRLLQSKIYKTGQTRSANDDVIFQNRANRNGTVLIPFESINLFDISVFASNRFESGFIVIISPEDYYTNPETPIVMKTNKLKLGVNAILFYETWAQWNEFNPYKNKLTVAEKRASPIDGHFVARILSSPFKNEEKIILGFNTSKCKGAGIRVAEYASLLTIKSCHLQLEYLFWLCYNSKEVALSAGMTENEIENRMTVISNTCNNQKLSNTDRLYKTRIIDNAKNTICPLCLKKISAEAFLLNFFESDEKSDAYKDIDPINLFYINQLKIGEFNHSPYNLAWGHQNCNMICKETGVIETIKWMKEVVVNTIIFNKDSSN
;
A
#
# COMPACT_ATOMS: atom_id res chain seq x y z
N MET A 1 -8.73 11.40 33.53
CA MET A 1 -8.98 10.72 32.22
C MET A 1 -8.73 11.72 31.11
N ALA A 2 -7.89 11.42 30.12
CA ALA A 2 -7.72 12.31 28.98
C ALA A 2 -9.06 12.46 28.23
N LYS A 3 -9.50 13.69 27.99
CA LYS A 3 -10.77 13.99 27.31
C LYS A 3 -10.72 13.38 25.91
N ARG A 4 -11.64 12.46 25.60
CA ARG A 4 -11.70 11.79 24.30
C ARG A 4 -11.92 12.84 23.21
N LEU A 5 -11.12 12.79 22.13
CA LEU A 5 -11.29 13.70 21.01
C LEU A 5 -12.67 13.53 20.34
N PRO A 6 -13.30 14.61 19.86
CA PRO A 6 -14.54 14.55 19.09
C PRO A 6 -14.39 13.63 17.88
N LYS A 7 -15.42 12.88 17.49
CA LYS A 7 -15.33 11.96 16.34
C LYS A 7 -15.28 12.75 15.02
N LEU A 8 -14.51 12.25 14.06
CA LEU A 8 -14.59 12.73 12.67
C LEU A 8 -15.88 12.25 12.00
N PRO A 9 -16.33 12.91 10.92
CA PRO A 9 -17.31 12.35 10.01
C PRO A 9 -16.94 10.93 9.58
N ARG A 10 -17.93 10.02 9.55
CA ARG A 10 -17.71 8.58 9.37
C ARG A 10 -16.90 8.25 8.11
N LEU A 11 -17.17 8.93 7.00
CA LEU A 11 -16.51 8.68 5.71
C LEU A 11 -15.05 9.11 5.72
N LEU A 12 -14.75 10.28 6.28
CA LEU A 12 -13.39 10.73 6.51
C LEU A 12 -12.62 9.76 7.43
N GLN A 13 -13.22 9.37 8.55
CA GLN A 13 -12.60 8.42 9.48
C GLN A 13 -12.29 7.07 8.80
N SER A 14 -13.24 6.55 8.02
CA SER A 14 -13.07 5.31 7.24
C SER A 14 -11.98 5.46 6.18
N LYS A 15 -11.91 6.59 5.46
CA LYS A 15 -10.87 6.84 4.46
C LYS A 15 -9.48 6.84 5.11
N ILE A 16 -9.29 7.55 6.22
CA ILE A 16 -8.03 7.55 6.98
C ILE A 16 -7.68 6.14 7.46
N TYR A 17 -8.62 5.45 8.11
CA TYR A 17 -8.41 4.09 8.63
C TYR A 17 -7.95 3.10 7.54
N LYS A 18 -8.58 3.15 6.37
CA LYS A 18 -8.25 2.27 5.23
C LYS A 18 -6.85 2.52 4.66
N THR A 19 -6.21 3.66 4.95
CA THR A 19 -4.83 3.91 4.48
C THR A 19 -3.81 2.99 5.16
N GLY A 20 -4.09 2.55 6.38
CA GLY A 20 -3.30 1.54 7.09
C GLY A 20 -3.46 0.10 6.55
N GLN A 21 -4.30 -0.10 5.53
CA GLN A 21 -4.51 -1.39 4.87
C GLN A 21 -3.81 -1.46 3.50
N THR A 22 -3.47 -2.67 3.08
CA THR A 22 -2.93 -2.97 1.75
C THR A 22 -4.01 -2.92 0.68
N ARG A 23 -3.58 -2.96 -0.59
CA ARG A 23 -4.49 -3.01 -1.72
C ARG A 23 -5.31 -4.30 -1.73
N SER A 24 -6.37 -4.30 -2.51
CA SER A 24 -7.13 -5.52 -2.73
C SER A 24 -6.26 -6.57 -3.44
N ALA A 25 -6.45 -7.84 -3.08
CA ALA A 25 -5.78 -8.98 -3.72
C ALA A 25 -6.84 -9.97 -4.17
N ASN A 26 -6.62 -10.58 -5.34
CA ASN A 26 -7.50 -11.60 -5.90
C ASN A 26 -7.26 -12.96 -5.23
N ASP A 27 -8.20 -13.87 -5.40
CA ASP A 27 -8.16 -15.19 -4.78
C ASP A 27 -7.06 -16.09 -5.33
N ASP A 28 -6.62 -15.80 -6.56
CA ASP A 28 -5.61 -16.58 -7.27
C ASP A 28 -4.17 -16.15 -6.94
N VAL A 29 -3.96 -15.14 -6.09
CA VAL A 29 -2.62 -14.75 -5.61
C VAL A 29 -2.36 -15.22 -4.19
N ILE A 30 -1.09 -15.21 -3.78
CA ILE A 30 -0.69 -15.58 -2.41
C ILE A 30 -0.92 -14.44 -1.40
N PHE A 31 -1.19 -13.22 -1.85
CA PHE A 31 -1.32 -12.06 -0.97
C PHE A 31 -2.68 -11.99 -0.26
N GLN A 32 -2.70 -11.44 0.96
CA GLN A 32 -3.93 -11.16 1.69
C GLN A 32 -4.66 -9.93 1.12
N ASN A 33 -5.97 -10.06 0.98
CA ASN A 33 -6.84 -8.95 0.57
C ASN A 33 -7.07 -7.98 1.75
N ARG A 34 -6.77 -6.68 1.56
CA ARG A 34 -7.08 -5.60 2.52
C ARG A 34 -6.55 -5.85 3.94
N ALA A 35 -5.38 -6.49 4.05
CA ALA A 35 -4.74 -6.73 5.34
C ALA A 35 -4.11 -5.44 5.89
N ASN A 36 -3.89 -5.37 7.20
CA ASN A 36 -3.12 -4.27 7.79
C ASN A 36 -1.68 -4.29 7.27
N ARG A 37 -1.10 -3.12 7.04
CA ARG A 37 0.27 -2.95 6.53
C ARG A 37 1.36 -3.42 7.49
N ASN A 38 1.04 -3.69 8.75
CA ASN A 38 1.95 -4.30 9.71
C ASN A 38 1.77 -5.82 9.85
N GLY A 39 1.00 -6.44 8.95
CA GLY A 39 0.78 -7.88 8.88
C GLY A 39 2.03 -8.67 8.45
N THR A 40 1.90 -9.99 8.39
CA THR A 40 3.00 -10.89 8.00
C THR A 40 3.50 -10.52 6.61
N VAL A 41 4.80 -10.34 6.46
CA VAL A 41 5.41 -9.86 5.23
C VAL A 41 5.90 -11.01 4.36
N LEU A 42 5.56 -10.98 3.07
CA LEU A 42 6.08 -11.90 2.07
C LEU A 42 7.26 -11.25 1.34
N ILE A 43 8.41 -11.91 1.38
CA ILE A 43 9.68 -11.43 0.81
C ILE A 43 10.09 -12.38 -0.32
N PRO A 44 10.13 -11.93 -1.58
CA PRO A 44 10.68 -12.74 -2.67
C PRO A 44 12.16 -13.04 -2.43
N PHE A 45 12.57 -14.29 -2.62
CA PHE A 45 13.96 -14.72 -2.41
C PHE A 45 14.96 -13.95 -3.29
N GLU A 46 14.59 -13.67 -4.54
CA GLU A 46 15.35 -12.83 -5.48
C GLU A 46 15.68 -11.42 -4.95
N SER A 47 14.86 -10.91 -4.03
CA SER A 47 15.01 -9.57 -3.44
C SER A 47 15.75 -9.58 -2.10
N ILE A 48 16.23 -10.74 -1.64
CA ILE A 48 16.79 -10.88 -0.29
C ILE A 48 18.04 -10.01 -0.07
N ASN A 49 18.82 -9.79 -1.13
CA ASN A 49 20.03 -8.98 -1.13
C ASN A 49 19.75 -7.47 -0.97
N LEU A 50 18.50 -7.03 -1.14
CA LEU A 50 18.09 -5.64 -0.87
C LEU A 50 17.93 -5.35 0.62
N PHE A 51 18.06 -6.36 1.48
CA PHE A 51 17.92 -6.25 2.92
C PHE A 51 19.23 -6.53 3.64
N ASP A 52 19.53 -5.73 4.65
CA ASP A 52 20.56 -6.06 5.62
C ASP A 52 20.13 -7.28 6.46
N ILE A 53 21.08 -8.14 6.84
CA ILE A 53 20.81 -9.35 7.62
C ILE A 53 20.09 -9.06 8.95
N SER A 54 20.31 -7.88 9.54
CA SER A 54 19.62 -7.42 10.74
C SER A 54 18.10 -7.32 10.55
N VAL A 55 17.60 -7.14 9.33
CA VAL A 55 16.16 -7.15 9.03
C VAL A 55 15.53 -8.50 9.40
N PHE A 56 16.25 -9.60 9.17
CA PHE A 56 15.78 -10.97 9.46
C PHE A 56 16.02 -11.38 10.91
N ALA A 57 16.94 -10.71 11.61
CA ALA A 57 17.26 -10.95 13.01
C ALA A 57 16.54 -10.00 13.99
N SER A 58 15.94 -8.92 13.49
CA SER A 58 15.24 -7.92 14.31
C SER A 58 13.73 -8.13 14.30
N ASN A 59 13.05 -7.57 15.30
CA ASN A 59 11.59 -7.44 15.31
C ASN A 59 11.10 -6.32 14.37
N ARG A 60 11.79 -6.08 13.24
CA ARG A 60 11.42 -5.04 12.28
C ARG A 60 10.02 -5.26 11.73
N PHE A 61 9.69 -6.52 11.41
CA PHE A 61 8.36 -6.93 10.95
C PHE A 61 7.53 -7.38 12.15
N GLU A 62 6.58 -6.54 12.57
CA GLU A 62 5.80 -6.75 13.80
C GLU A 62 5.06 -8.09 13.83
N SER A 63 4.57 -8.55 12.67
CA SER A 63 3.87 -9.84 12.52
C SER A 63 4.74 -10.92 11.85
N GLY A 64 6.06 -10.74 11.83
CA GLY A 64 7.02 -11.64 11.18
C GLY A 64 7.02 -11.56 9.66
N PHE A 65 7.80 -12.45 9.05
CA PHE A 65 7.97 -12.55 7.60
C PHE A 65 8.01 -14.00 7.14
N ILE A 66 7.78 -14.19 5.84
CA ILE A 66 7.93 -15.44 5.12
C ILE A 66 8.74 -15.14 3.86
N VAL A 67 9.87 -15.82 3.69
CA VAL A 67 10.62 -15.78 2.43
C VAL A 67 10.01 -16.78 1.45
N ILE A 68 9.69 -16.30 0.26
CA ILE A 68 9.12 -17.10 -0.82
C ILE A 68 10.22 -17.43 -1.81
N ILE A 69 10.46 -18.72 -2.04
CA ILE A 69 11.51 -19.25 -2.92
C ILE A 69 10.84 -20.00 -4.07
N SER A 70 11.28 -19.76 -5.31
CA SER A 70 10.84 -20.60 -6.44
C SER A 70 11.41 -22.02 -6.30
N PRO A 71 10.71 -23.07 -6.76
CA PRO A 71 11.26 -24.42 -6.79
C PRO A 71 12.58 -24.51 -7.56
N GLU A 72 12.70 -23.77 -8.66
CA GLU A 72 13.91 -23.67 -9.48
C GLU A 72 15.08 -23.15 -8.65
N ASP A 73 14.92 -22.02 -7.96
CA ASP A 73 15.97 -21.47 -7.10
C ASP A 73 16.33 -22.45 -5.98
N TYR A 74 15.35 -23.14 -5.40
CA TYR A 74 15.63 -24.05 -4.30
C TYR A 74 16.38 -25.31 -4.71
N TYR A 75 16.00 -25.92 -5.83
CA TYR A 75 16.53 -27.22 -6.25
C TYR A 75 17.73 -27.13 -7.19
N THR A 76 17.85 -26.06 -7.98
CA THR A 76 18.85 -25.97 -9.06
C THR A 76 19.95 -24.95 -8.79
N ASN A 77 19.68 -23.90 -8.01
CA ASN A 77 20.66 -22.85 -7.75
C ASN A 77 21.59 -23.23 -6.57
N PRO A 78 22.90 -23.44 -6.82
CA PRO A 78 23.84 -23.85 -5.79
C PRO A 78 24.11 -22.77 -4.72
N GLU A 79 23.80 -21.51 -4.99
CA GLU A 79 23.96 -20.42 -4.03
C GLU A 79 22.83 -20.38 -3.00
N THR A 80 21.65 -20.94 -3.32
CA THR A 80 20.46 -20.87 -2.46
C THR A 80 20.71 -21.40 -1.05
N PRO A 81 21.32 -22.58 -0.83
CA PRO A 81 21.64 -23.06 0.51
C PRO A 81 22.57 -22.13 1.31
N ILE A 82 23.51 -21.45 0.63
CA ILE A 82 24.45 -20.51 1.26
C ILE A 82 23.70 -19.27 1.74
N VAL A 83 22.87 -18.69 0.87
CA VAL A 83 22.05 -17.52 1.18
C VAL A 83 21.04 -17.83 2.29
N MET A 84 20.38 -18.99 2.23
CA MET A 84 19.45 -19.43 3.28
C MET A 84 20.15 -19.59 4.63
N LYS A 85 21.30 -20.28 4.67
CA LYS A 85 22.07 -20.46 5.92
C LYS A 85 22.52 -19.12 6.49
N THR A 86 23.02 -18.24 5.64
CA THR A 86 23.52 -16.91 6.02
C THR A 86 22.39 -16.07 6.64
N ASN A 87 21.21 -16.07 6.02
CA ASN A 87 20.05 -15.31 6.49
C ASN A 87 19.17 -16.05 7.51
N LYS A 88 19.64 -17.19 8.05
CA LYS A 88 18.90 -18.03 9.02
C LYS A 88 17.51 -18.43 8.52
N LEU A 89 17.40 -18.71 7.22
CA LEU A 89 16.18 -19.17 6.59
C LEU A 89 16.10 -20.69 6.65
N LYS A 90 14.92 -21.19 7.01
CA LYS A 90 14.62 -22.61 7.06
C LYS A 90 13.23 -22.85 6.48
N LEU A 91 13.20 -23.78 5.52
CA LEU A 91 11.96 -24.22 4.90
C LEU A 91 10.99 -24.77 5.97
N GLY A 92 9.73 -24.37 5.89
CA GLY A 92 8.71 -24.73 6.88
C GLY A 92 8.71 -23.93 8.18
N VAL A 93 9.67 -23.04 8.36
CA VAL A 93 9.77 -22.18 9.54
C VAL A 93 9.53 -20.72 9.17
N ASN A 94 10.41 -20.13 8.37
CA ASN A 94 10.36 -18.73 7.91
C ASN A 94 10.61 -18.61 6.39
N ALA A 95 10.65 -19.74 5.68
CA ALA A 95 10.71 -19.81 4.23
C ALA A 95 9.77 -20.90 3.70
N ILE A 96 9.24 -20.71 2.48
CA ILE A 96 8.39 -21.67 1.77
C ILE A 96 8.73 -21.72 0.27
N LEU A 97 8.43 -22.84 -0.37
CA LEU A 97 8.43 -22.96 -1.83
C LEU A 97 7.11 -22.44 -2.39
N PHE A 98 7.16 -21.63 -3.45
CA PHE A 98 5.98 -21.13 -4.13
C PHE A 98 5.91 -21.59 -5.58
N TYR A 99 4.90 -22.41 -5.86
CA TYR A 99 4.63 -22.94 -7.18
C TYR A 99 3.59 -22.07 -7.88
N GLU A 100 3.96 -21.52 -9.03
CA GLU A 100 3.15 -20.61 -9.85
C GLU A 100 2.85 -21.20 -11.23
N THR A 101 3.65 -22.17 -11.70
CA THR A 101 3.50 -22.76 -13.04
C THR A 101 3.35 -24.28 -13.04
N TRP A 102 2.75 -24.82 -14.09
CA TRP A 102 2.70 -26.28 -14.34
C TRP A 102 4.07 -26.89 -14.56
N ALA A 103 5.01 -26.15 -15.17
CA ALA A 103 6.38 -26.62 -15.36
C ALA A 103 7.05 -26.90 -14.00
N GLN A 104 6.97 -25.92 -13.08
CA GLN A 104 7.44 -26.08 -11.69
C GLN A 104 6.81 -27.28 -11.00
N TRP A 105 5.49 -27.45 -11.11
CA TRP A 105 4.76 -28.52 -10.45
C TRP A 105 5.13 -29.91 -10.96
N ASN A 106 5.35 -30.05 -12.27
CA ASN A 106 5.67 -31.32 -12.90
C ASN A 106 7.12 -31.73 -12.65
N GLU A 107 8.04 -30.78 -12.76
CA GLU A 107 9.48 -31.01 -12.57
C GLU A 107 9.84 -31.20 -11.09
N PHE A 108 9.39 -30.28 -10.23
CA PHE A 108 9.73 -30.24 -8.80
C PHE A 108 8.58 -30.66 -7.91
N ASN A 109 7.82 -31.70 -8.29
CA ASN A 109 6.58 -32.06 -7.61
C ASN A 109 6.76 -32.19 -6.07
N PRO A 110 6.05 -31.38 -5.27
CA PRO A 110 6.30 -31.29 -3.82
C PRO A 110 5.93 -32.59 -3.09
N TYR A 111 4.94 -33.34 -3.58
CA TYR A 111 4.51 -34.59 -2.96
C TYR A 111 5.52 -35.72 -3.17
N LYS A 112 6.23 -35.76 -4.30
CA LYS A 112 7.35 -36.70 -4.51
C LYS A 112 8.46 -36.48 -3.48
N ASN A 113 8.66 -35.23 -3.06
CA ASN A 113 9.63 -34.82 -2.04
C ASN A 113 9.07 -34.88 -0.60
N LYS A 114 7.89 -35.46 -0.38
CA LYS A 114 7.21 -35.57 0.93
C LYS A 114 7.01 -34.23 1.64
N LEU A 115 6.86 -33.15 0.86
CA LEU A 115 6.58 -31.82 1.38
C LEU A 115 5.09 -31.68 1.74
N THR A 116 4.82 -30.85 2.74
CA THR A 116 3.46 -30.55 3.22
C THR A 116 3.04 -29.13 2.88
N VAL A 117 1.73 -28.91 2.74
CA VAL A 117 1.16 -27.59 2.41
C VAL A 117 1.28 -26.65 3.62
N ALA A 118 1.67 -25.39 3.39
CA ALA A 118 1.76 -24.35 4.40
C ALA A 118 0.38 -23.73 4.72
N GLU A 119 0.07 -23.58 6.02
CA GLU A 119 -1.22 -23.03 6.47
C GLU A 119 -1.11 -21.94 7.55
N LYS A 120 0.04 -21.75 8.20
CA LYS A 120 0.25 -20.73 9.24
C LYS A 120 1.08 -19.56 8.72
N ARG A 121 0.71 -18.34 9.11
CA ARG A 121 1.46 -17.12 8.74
C ARG A 121 2.59 -16.80 9.72
N ALA A 122 2.44 -17.23 10.97
CA ALA A 122 3.45 -17.06 12.00
C ALA A 122 4.50 -18.16 11.90
N SER A 123 5.76 -17.84 12.18
CA SER A 123 6.82 -18.84 12.31
C SER A 123 6.59 -19.68 13.59
N PRO A 124 6.66 -21.02 13.52
CA PRO A 124 6.87 -21.82 12.31
C PRO A 124 5.61 -21.90 11.43
N ILE A 125 5.80 -21.75 10.12
CA ILE A 125 4.74 -21.75 9.09
C ILE A 125 4.02 -23.11 8.96
N ASP A 126 4.66 -24.18 9.47
CA ASP A 126 4.08 -25.52 9.62
C ASP A 126 3.62 -26.11 8.28
N GLY A 127 4.52 -26.04 7.30
CA GLY A 127 4.36 -26.56 5.96
C GLY A 127 5.38 -25.93 5.01
N HIS A 128 5.72 -26.65 3.96
CA HIS A 128 6.90 -26.39 3.15
C HIS A 128 6.61 -25.63 1.86
N PHE A 129 5.38 -25.72 1.34
CA PHE A 129 5.04 -25.12 0.06
C PHE A 129 3.61 -24.56 -0.01
N VAL A 130 3.41 -23.72 -1.01
CA VAL A 130 2.13 -23.12 -1.40
C VAL A 130 2.05 -23.14 -2.93
N ALA A 131 0.85 -23.25 -3.50
CA ALA A 131 0.66 -23.28 -4.95
C ALA A 131 -0.46 -22.33 -5.39
N ARG A 132 -0.20 -21.57 -6.46
CA ARG A 132 -1.15 -20.73 -7.19
C ARG A 132 -0.94 -20.94 -8.69
N ILE A 133 -1.33 -22.11 -9.18
CA ILE A 133 -1.16 -22.49 -10.59
C ILE A 133 -2.51 -22.33 -11.29
N LEU A 134 -2.56 -21.42 -12.26
CA LEU A 134 -3.77 -21.18 -13.04
C LEU A 134 -4.03 -22.33 -14.03
N SER A 135 -5.30 -22.50 -14.41
CA SER A 135 -5.67 -23.41 -15.49
C SER A 135 -5.03 -22.97 -16.80
N SER A 136 -4.47 -23.92 -17.54
CA SER A 136 -4.03 -23.66 -18.91
C SER A 136 -5.23 -23.76 -19.84
N PRO A 137 -5.52 -22.77 -20.71
CA PRO A 137 -6.60 -22.90 -21.69
C PRO A 137 -6.30 -23.95 -22.78
N PHE A 138 -5.04 -24.41 -22.91
CA PHE A 138 -4.59 -25.31 -23.96
C PHE A 138 -4.44 -26.78 -23.53
N LYS A 139 -4.46 -27.04 -22.23
CA LYS A 139 -4.40 -28.38 -21.64
C LYS A 139 -5.55 -28.45 -20.65
N ASN A 140 -6.35 -29.50 -20.64
CA ASN A 140 -7.54 -29.64 -19.78
C ASN A 140 -7.16 -29.84 -18.29
N GLU A 141 -6.28 -29.00 -17.77
CA GLU A 141 -5.61 -29.05 -16.48
C GLU A 141 -6.32 -28.10 -15.52
N GLU A 142 -6.94 -28.66 -14.47
CA GLU A 142 -7.63 -27.90 -13.44
C GLU A 142 -6.67 -27.05 -12.61
N LYS A 143 -7.06 -25.83 -12.24
CA LYS A 143 -6.24 -24.93 -11.41
C LYS A 143 -5.85 -25.59 -10.08
N ILE A 144 -4.62 -25.31 -9.61
CA ILE A 144 -4.11 -25.78 -8.31
C ILE A 144 -3.96 -24.58 -7.38
N ILE A 145 -4.81 -24.53 -6.34
CA ILE A 145 -4.77 -23.51 -5.28
C ILE A 145 -4.59 -24.21 -3.94
N LEU A 146 -3.36 -24.27 -3.44
CA LEU A 146 -3.00 -24.95 -2.19
C LEU A 146 -2.35 -23.98 -1.20
N GLY A 147 -2.67 -24.14 0.07
CA GLY A 147 -2.13 -23.32 1.16
C GLY A 147 -2.78 -21.94 1.22
N PHE A 148 -3.10 -21.48 2.44
CA PHE A 148 -3.73 -20.19 2.69
C PHE A 148 -4.98 -19.91 1.82
N ASN A 149 -5.83 -20.92 1.64
CA ASN A 149 -6.98 -20.89 0.72
C ASN A 149 -8.33 -21.03 1.43
N THR A 150 -8.36 -21.15 2.77
CA THR A 150 -9.59 -21.23 3.55
C THR A 150 -10.13 -19.83 3.88
N SER A 151 -11.44 -19.72 4.14
CA SER A 151 -12.08 -18.45 4.51
C SER A 151 -11.43 -17.77 5.72
N LYS A 152 -10.91 -18.56 6.68
CA LYS A 152 -10.23 -18.06 7.88
C LYS A 152 -8.74 -17.73 7.65
N CYS A 153 -8.10 -18.32 6.64
CA CYS A 153 -6.67 -18.18 6.39
C CYS A 153 -6.36 -17.85 4.92
N LYS A 154 -7.11 -16.94 4.29
CA LYS A 154 -6.89 -16.59 2.89
C LYS A 154 -5.69 -15.66 2.71
N GLY A 155 -4.75 -16.05 1.85
CA GLY A 155 -3.48 -15.35 1.59
C GLY A 155 -2.47 -15.50 2.74
N ALA A 156 -1.18 -15.56 2.41
CA ALA A 156 -0.10 -15.82 3.35
C ALA A 156 0.44 -14.56 4.05
N GLY A 157 0.27 -13.38 3.43
CA GLY A 157 0.77 -12.12 3.96
C GLY A 157 0.61 -10.95 3.00
N ILE A 158 1.32 -9.86 3.27
CA ILE A 158 1.36 -8.65 2.44
C ILE A 158 2.66 -8.58 1.63
N ARG A 159 2.68 -7.79 0.56
CA ARG A 159 3.94 -7.51 -0.16
C ARG A 159 4.90 -6.73 0.74
N VAL A 160 6.18 -7.08 0.72
CA VAL A 160 7.21 -6.37 1.51
C VAL A 160 7.30 -4.87 1.21
N ALA A 161 7.09 -4.45 -0.04
CA ALA A 161 7.06 -3.04 -0.41
C ALA A 161 5.89 -2.25 0.25
N GLU A 162 4.83 -2.94 0.68
CA GLU A 162 3.65 -2.33 1.30
C GLU A 162 3.76 -2.19 2.82
N TYR A 163 4.79 -2.78 3.44
CA TYR A 163 4.95 -2.84 4.89
C TYR A 163 5.10 -1.45 5.51
N ALA A 164 4.41 -1.25 6.63
CA ALA A 164 4.63 -0.14 7.56
C ALA A 164 4.33 -0.61 8.98
N SER A 165 5.17 -0.18 9.93
CA SER A 165 4.95 -0.46 11.35
C SER A 165 3.67 0.22 11.86
N LEU A 166 3.11 -0.28 12.96
CA LEU A 166 1.93 0.33 13.58
C LEU A 166 2.20 1.78 14.00
N LEU A 167 3.43 2.08 14.44
CA LEU A 167 3.84 3.44 14.74
C LEU A 167 3.78 4.34 13.49
N THR A 168 4.36 3.89 12.39
CA THR A 168 4.34 4.63 11.11
C THR A 168 2.91 4.81 10.61
N ILE A 169 2.08 3.77 10.65
CA ILE A 169 0.65 3.85 10.28
C ILE A 169 -0.07 4.92 11.10
N LYS A 170 0.15 4.96 12.43
CA LYS A 170 -0.43 5.99 13.31
C LYS A 170 0.02 7.40 12.93
N SER A 171 1.31 7.60 12.64
CA SER A 171 1.83 8.88 12.18
C SER A 171 1.27 9.29 10.81
N CYS A 172 1.11 8.34 9.89
CA CYS A 172 0.44 8.56 8.60
C CYS A 172 -1.00 9.01 8.79
N HIS A 173 -1.78 8.31 9.63
CA HIS A 173 -3.16 8.69 9.93
C HIS A 173 -3.25 10.11 10.50
N LEU A 174 -2.36 10.44 11.44
CA LEU A 174 -2.31 11.75 12.07
C LEU A 174 -1.97 12.86 11.06
N GLN A 175 -0.97 12.66 10.20
CA GLN A 175 -0.62 13.63 9.18
C GLN A 175 -1.73 13.77 8.13
N LEU A 176 -2.32 12.68 7.66
CA LEU A 176 -3.42 12.71 6.70
C LEU A 176 -4.65 13.44 7.24
N GLU A 177 -4.95 13.29 8.54
CA GLU A 177 -5.99 14.07 9.18
C GLU A 177 -5.62 15.55 9.26
N TYR A 178 -4.38 15.87 9.63
CA TYR A 178 -3.91 17.26 9.61
C TYR A 178 -4.06 17.90 8.22
N LEU A 179 -3.77 17.16 7.16
CA LEU A 179 -3.98 17.61 5.79
C LEU A 179 -5.46 17.81 5.44
N PHE A 180 -6.39 17.03 6.00
CA PHE A 180 -7.83 17.31 5.86
C PHE A 180 -8.18 18.68 6.47
N TRP A 181 -7.65 19.01 7.65
CA TRP A 181 -7.90 20.30 8.29
C TRP A 181 -7.29 21.49 7.51
N LEU A 182 -6.27 21.25 6.69
CA LEU A 182 -5.69 22.23 5.76
C LEU A 182 -6.45 22.36 4.42
N CYS A 183 -7.53 21.61 4.19
CA CYS A 183 -8.42 21.90 3.07
C CYS A 183 -9.13 23.25 3.30
N TYR A 184 -9.32 24.02 2.22
CA TYR A 184 -9.73 25.44 2.31
C TYR A 184 -11.11 25.67 2.94
N ASN A 185 -11.97 24.65 2.96
CA ASN A 185 -13.33 24.68 3.50
C ASN A 185 -13.59 23.58 4.55
N SER A 186 -12.53 23.03 5.16
CA SER A 186 -12.62 21.91 6.11
C SER A 186 -13.57 22.16 7.29
N LYS A 187 -13.62 23.39 7.81
CA LYS A 187 -14.52 23.79 8.91
C LYS A 187 -15.99 23.72 8.50
N GLU A 188 -16.34 24.36 7.38
CA GLU A 188 -17.72 24.41 6.85
C GLU A 188 -18.25 23.00 6.56
N VAL A 189 -17.41 22.16 5.98
CA VAL A 189 -17.74 20.75 5.69
C VAL A 189 -17.92 19.93 6.96
N ALA A 190 -17.04 20.11 7.95
CA ALA A 190 -17.16 19.41 9.23
C ALA A 190 -18.43 19.82 10.00
N LEU A 191 -18.80 21.11 9.97
CA LEU A 191 -20.06 21.62 10.54
C LEU A 191 -21.27 20.98 9.84
N SER A 192 -21.28 21.01 8.51
CA SER A 192 -22.35 20.43 7.69
C SER A 192 -22.48 18.91 7.89
N ALA A 193 -21.39 18.24 8.26
CA ALA A 193 -21.35 16.82 8.59
C ALA A 193 -21.73 16.50 10.05
N GLY A 194 -22.18 17.49 10.82
CA GLY A 194 -22.75 17.32 12.16
C GLY A 194 -21.78 17.49 13.33
N MET A 195 -20.57 18.02 13.10
CA MET A 195 -19.71 18.48 14.21
C MET A 195 -20.14 19.87 14.68
N THR A 196 -19.90 20.19 15.95
CA THR A 196 -20.05 21.56 16.48
C THR A 196 -18.78 22.40 16.29
N GLU A 197 -18.89 23.72 16.29
CA GLU A 197 -17.74 24.64 16.18
C GLU A 197 -16.66 24.34 17.24
N ASN A 198 -17.07 24.18 18.50
CA ASN A 198 -16.15 23.87 19.60
C ASN A 198 -15.45 22.50 19.43
N GLU A 199 -16.14 21.49 18.87
CA GLU A 199 -15.51 20.20 18.56
C GLU A 199 -14.48 20.31 17.44
N ILE A 200 -14.78 21.08 16.39
CA ILE A 200 -13.88 21.34 15.26
C ILE A 200 -12.64 22.07 15.76
N GLU A 201 -12.80 23.17 16.49
CA GLU A 201 -11.69 23.98 17.00
C GLU A 201 -10.79 23.19 17.96
N ASN A 202 -11.39 22.44 18.88
CA ASN A 202 -10.65 21.57 19.79
C ASN A 202 -9.86 20.51 19.01
N ARG A 203 -10.50 19.85 18.02
CA ARG A 203 -9.84 18.80 17.23
C ARG A 203 -8.73 19.36 16.35
N MET A 204 -8.95 20.46 15.63
CA MET A 204 -7.93 21.13 14.83
C MET A 204 -6.72 21.53 15.68
N THR A 205 -6.95 22.10 16.86
CA THR A 205 -5.89 22.49 17.81
C THR A 205 -5.09 21.27 18.27
N VAL A 206 -5.76 20.22 18.74
CA VAL A 206 -5.07 19.02 19.23
C VAL A 206 -4.29 18.32 18.12
N ILE A 207 -4.88 18.16 16.93
CA ILE A 207 -4.22 17.52 15.79
C ILE A 207 -3.01 18.35 15.33
N SER A 208 -3.15 19.67 15.21
CA SER A 208 -2.05 20.57 14.84
C SER A 208 -0.90 20.50 15.84
N ASN A 209 -1.19 20.58 17.15
CA ASN A 209 -0.19 20.46 18.20
C ASN A 209 0.50 19.10 18.20
N THR A 210 -0.27 18.02 18.02
CA THR A 210 0.28 16.66 17.99
C THR A 210 1.18 16.47 16.76
N CYS A 211 0.75 16.93 15.59
CA CYS A 211 1.56 16.91 14.37
C CYS A 211 2.85 17.72 14.55
N ASN A 212 2.77 18.91 15.14
CA ASN A 212 3.95 19.74 15.38
C ASN A 212 4.95 19.04 16.30
N ASN A 213 4.47 18.49 17.41
CA ASN A 213 5.30 17.75 18.37
C ASN A 213 5.95 16.50 17.75
N GLN A 214 5.26 15.83 16.83
CA GLN A 214 5.79 14.66 16.11
C GLN A 214 6.53 15.03 14.82
N LYS A 215 6.75 16.32 14.54
CA LYS A 215 7.38 16.83 13.32
C LYS A 215 6.70 16.32 12.04
N LEU A 216 5.37 16.24 12.04
CA LEU A 216 4.50 15.82 10.93
C LEU A 216 3.89 17.02 10.17
N SER A 217 3.97 18.23 10.71
CA SER A 217 3.47 19.47 10.09
C SER A 217 4.59 20.40 9.59
N ASN A 218 5.74 19.86 9.17
CA ASN A 218 6.82 20.68 8.61
C ASN A 218 6.39 21.26 7.26
N THR A 219 6.06 22.56 7.26
CA THR A 219 5.54 23.28 6.08
C THR A 219 6.47 23.15 4.88
N ASP A 220 7.77 23.37 5.04
CA ASP A 220 8.73 23.31 3.94
C ASP A 220 8.79 21.92 3.29
N ARG A 221 8.74 20.88 4.12
CA ARG A 221 8.74 19.49 3.63
C ARG A 221 7.43 19.17 2.93
N LEU A 222 6.28 19.57 3.47
CA LEU A 222 4.97 19.40 2.83
C LEU A 222 4.89 20.13 1.48
N TYR A 223 5.41 21.35 1.41
CA TYR A 223 5.45 22.13 0.17
C TYR A 223 6.38 21.50 -0.88
N LYS A 224 7.62 21.16 -0.50
CA LYS A 224 8.60 20.50 -1.40
C LYS A 224 8.12 19.15 -1.92
N THR A 225 7.28 18.45 -1.16
CA THR A 225 6.66 17.18 -1.55
C THR A 225 5.33 17.34 -2.28
N ARG A 226 4.94 18.58 -2.64
CA ARG A 226 3.71 18.90 -3.40
C ARG A 226 2.42 18.52 -2.66
N ILE A 227 2.43 18.52 -1.33
CA ILE A 227 1.27 18.15 -0.50
C ILE A 227 0.43 19.38 -0.15
N ILE A 228 1.08 20.53 0.04
CA ILE A 228 0.44 21.82 0.29
C ILE A 228 0.94 22.89 -0.69
N ASP A 229 0.16 23.95 -0.87
CA ASP A 229 0.58 25.17 -1.59
C ASP A 229 1.31 26.18 -0.68
N ASN A 230 1.75 27.30 -1.27
CA ASN A 230 2.39 28.41 -0.54
C ASN A 230 1.47 29.07 0.49
N ALA A 231 0.16 28.95 0.33
CA ALA A 231 -0.84 29.43 1.28
C ALA A 231 -1.22 28.36 2.33
N LYS A 232 -0.47 27.26 2.39
CA LYS A 232 -0.65 26.12 3.31
C LYS A 232 -1.96 25.36 3.14
N ASN A 233 -2.60 25.44 1.97
CA ASN A 233 -3.76 24.61 1.65
C ASN A 233 -3.31 23.26 1.14
N THR A 234 -4.02 22.19 1.52
CA THR A 234 -3.82 20.87 0.91
C THR A 234 -4.15 20.90 -0.58
N ILE A 235 -3.25 20.35 -1.40
CA ILE A 235 -3.39 20.28 -2.85
C ILE A 235 -3.24 18.85 -3.38
N CYS A 236 -3.77 18.59 -4.56
CA CYS A 236 -3.48 17.36 -5.30
C CYS A 236 -2.01 17.37 -5.75
N PRO A 237 -1.18 16.37 -5.41
CA PRO A 237 0.24 16.38 -5.74
C PRO A 237 0.54 16.37 -7.24
N LEU A 238 -0.36 15.82 -8.06
CA LEU A 238 -0.16 15.77 -9.51
C LEU A 238 -0.54 17.10 -10.16
N CYS A 239 -1.82 17.50 -10.06
CA CYS A 239 -2.35 18.66 -10.77
C CYS A 239 -2.26 19.99 -10.01
N LEU A 240 -1.78 19.98 -8.76
CA LEU A 240 -1.57 21.16 -7.89
C LEU A 240 -2.82 21.97 -7.54
N LYS A 241 -4.02 21.52 -7.93
CA LYS A 241 -5.28 22.14 -7.53
C LYS A 241 -5.55 21.90 -6.04
N LYS A 242 -6.14 22.89 -5.36
CA LYS A 242 -6.60 22.79 -3.97
C LYS A 242 -7.63 21.68 -3.81
N ILE A 243 -7.53 20.95 -2.71
CA ILE A 243 -8.48 19.88 -2.35
C ILE A 243 -9.59 20.49 -1.50
N SER A 244 -10.84 20.27 -1.90
CA SER A 244 -12.00 20.57 -1.07
C SER A 244 -12.26 19.44 -0.07
N ALA A 245 -12.73 19.80 1.11
CA ALA A 245 -13.05 18.85 2.16
C ALA A 245 -14.32 18.03 1.84
N GLU A 246 -15.23 18.53 1.00
CA GLU A 246 -16.45 17.83 0.58
C GLU A 246 -16.11 16.51 -0.12
N ALA A 247 -15.00 16.45 -0.85
CA ALA A 247 -14.57 15.25 -1.57
C ALA A 247 -14.33 14.05 -0.62
N PHE A 248 -14.08 14.28 0.67
CA PHE A 248 -13.95 13.24 1.69
C PHE A 248 -15.29 12.59 2.07
N LEU A 249 -16.40 13.31 1.86
CA LEU A 249 -17.75 12.89 2.22
C LEU A 249 -18.53 12.29 1.05
N LEU A 250 -17.92 12.21 -0.13
CA LEU A 250 -18.53 11.52 -1.26
C LEU A 250 -18.52 10.00 -1.03
N ASN A 251 -19.71 9.42 -0.95
CA ASN A 251 -19.93 7.97 -0.93
C ASN A 251 -19.97 7.44 -2.36
N PHE A 252 -18.96 6.64 -2.73
CA PHE A 252 -18.83 6.08 -4.09
C PHE A 252 -19.96 5.11 -4.48
N PHE A 253 -20.68 4.55 -3.50
CA PHE A 253 -21.73 3.54 -3.74
C PHE A 253 -23.16 4.09 -3.70
N GLU A 254 -23.34 5.39 -3.41
CA GLU A 254 -24.65 6.06 -3.35
C GLU A 254 -24.80 7.06 -4.52
N SER A 255 -24.34 6.68 -5.71
CA SER A 255 -24.19 7.59 -6.85
C SER A 255 -25.39 7.73 -7.77
N ASP A 256 -26.52 7.07 -7.49
CA ASP A 256 -27.71 7.16 -8.36
C ASP A 256 -28.52 8.45 -8.12
N GLU A 257 -28.28 9.15 -7.01
CA GLU A 257 -28.84 10.47 -6.74
C GLU A 257 -27.72 11.49 -6.45
N LYS A 258 -26.84 11.74 -7.43
CA LYS A 258 -26.01 12.95 -7.37
C LYS A 258 -26.94 14.17 -7.45
N SER A 259 -27.20 14.83 -6.33
CA SER A 259 -27.73 16.20 -6.36
C SER A 259 -26.77 17.05 -7.20
N ASP A 260 -27.30 17.95 -8.04
CA ASP A 260 -26.50 18.76 -8.98
C ASP A 260 -25.31 19.49 -8.32
N ALA A 261 -25.38 19.78 -7.01
CA ALA A 261 -24.33 20.39 -6.22
C ALA A 261 -23.00 19.61 -6.12
N TYR A 262 -22.96 18.31 -6.44
CA TYR A 262 -21.77 17.45 -6.28
C TYR A 262 -21.21 16.90 -7.60
N LYS A 263 -21.73 17.33 -8.75
CA LYS A 263 -21.25 16.84 -10.07
C LYS A 263 -19.82 17.26 -10.38
N ASP A 264 -19.40 18.43 -9.89
CA ASP A 264 -18.09 19.03 -10.20
C ASP A 264 -16.99 18.69 -9.19
N ILE A 265 -17.29 17.91 -8.14
CA ILE A 265 -16.31 17.53 -7.12
C ILE A 265 -15.66 16.19 -7.48
N ASP A 266 -14.38 16.24 -7.87
CA ASP A 266 -13.57 15.05 -8.10
C ASP A 266 -13.37 14.27 -6.79
N PRO A 267 -13.74 12.97 -6.72
CA PRO A 267 -13.46 12.15 -5.55
C PRO A 267 -11.96 12.10 -5.26
N ILE A 268 -11.61 11.84 -4.00
CA ILE A 268 -10.22 11.79 -3.56
C ILE A 268 -9.76 10.40 -3.13
N ASN A 269 -8.49 10.13 -3.40
CA ASN A 269 -7.78 8.90 -3.04
C ASN A 269 -6.44 9.21 -2.34
N LEU A 270 -5.88 8.18 -1.72
CA LEU A 270 -4.52 8.21 -1.18
C LEU A 270 -3.50 8.21 -2.32
N PHE A 271 -2.56 9.15 -2.26
CA PHE A 271 -1.41 9.25 -3.16
C PHE A 271 -0.12 8.81 -2.49
N TYR A 272 0.78 8.32 -3.33
CA TYR A 272 2.18 8.14 -3.02
C TYR A 272 3.00 9.17 -3.80
N ILE A 273 3.73 10.04 -3.12
CA ILE A 273 4.64 11.00 -3.76
C ILE A 273 5.73 10.25 -4.51
N ASN A 274 6.38 9.30 -3.82
CA ASN A 274 7.29 8.32 -4.37
C ASN A 274 6.66 6.93 -4.25
N GLN A 275 6.84 6.10 -5.28
CA GLN A 275 6.32 4.74 -5.31
C GLN A 275 6.80 3.88 -4.14
N LEU A 276 5.98 2.87 -3.80
CA LEU A 276 6.38 1.82 -2.88
C LEU A 276 7.44 0.95 -3.55
N LYS A 277 8.56 0.74 -2.85
CA LYS A 277 9.67 -0.09 -3.32
C LYS A 277 10.13 -1.03 -2.23
N ILE A 278 10.59 -2.20 -2.66
CA ILE A 278 11.23 -3.18 -1.80
C ILE A 278 12.48 -2.53 -1.17
N GLY A 279 12.68 -2.72 0.14
CA GLY A 279 13.80 -2.15 0.89
C GLY A 279 13.62 -0.70 1.34
N GLU A 280 12.78 0.10 0.68
CA GLU A 280 12.61 1.53 1.01
C GLU A 280 11.51 1.80 2.08
N PHE A 281 10.48 0.95 2.16
CA PHE A 281 9.38 1.06 3.14
C PHE A 281 8.66 2.42 3.13
N ASN A 282 8.34 2.90 1.93
CA ASN A 282 7.87 4.26 1.66
C ASN A 282 6.41 4.55 2.06
N HIS A 283 5.68 3.64 2.72
CA HIS A 283 4.39 4.01 3.31
C HIS A 283 4.65 4.76 4.63
N SER A 284 4.92 6.06 4.51
CA SER A 284 5.39 6.90 5.61
C SER A 284 4.89 8.35 5.48
N PRO A 285 4.90 9.14 6.58
CA PRO A 285 4.59 10.56 6.51
C PRO A 285 5.47 11.28 5.49
N TYR A 286 4.91 12.32 4.86
CA TYR A 286 5.50 13.09 3.75
C TYR A 286 5.68 12.33 2.44
N ASN A 287 5.37 11.02 2.41
CA ASN A 287 5.22 10.29 1.16
C ASN A 287 3.75 10.01 0.81
N LEU A 288 2.84 10.25 1.76
CA LEU A 288 1.39 10.11 1.58
C LEU A 288 0.71 11.46 1.47
N ALA A 289 -0.27 11.55 0.58
CA ALA A 289 -1.07 12.76 0.38
C ALA A 289 -2.50 12.44 -0.06
N TRP A 290 -3.39 13.43 0.03
CA TRP A 290 -4.70 13.37 -0.61
C TRP A 290 -4.61 13.95 -2.01
N GLY A 291 -5.29 13.33 -2.98
CA GLY A 291 -5.37 13.88 -4.33
C GLY A 291 -6.58 13.36 -5.09
N HIS A 292 -6.87 14.00 -6.22
CA HIS A 292 -8.00 13.65 -7.07
C HIS A 292 -7.87 12.23 -7.64
N GLN A 293 -8.97 11.49 -7.69
CA GLN A 293 -9.06 10.11 -8.17
C GLN A 293 -8.57 9.99 -9.61
N ASN A 294 -8.95 10.92 -10.49
CA ASN A 294 -8.51 10.93 -11.89
C ASN A 294 -7.00 11.07 -12.00
N CYS A 295 -6.40 11.95 -11.20
CA CYS A 295 -4.94 12.06 -11.10
C CYS A 295 -4.31 10.77 -10.55
N ASN A 296 -4.95 10.11 -9.59
CA ASN A 296 -4.44 8.89 -8.97
C ASN A 296 -4.43 7.73 -9.96
N MET A 297 -5.46 7.65 -10.80
CA MET A 297 -5.59 6.67 -11.87
C MET A 297 -4.49 6.80 -12.92
N ILE A 298 -3.94 8.00 -13.11
CA ILE A 298 -2.78 8.23 -13.97
C ILE A 298 -1.49 7.80 -13.26
N CYS A 299 -1.29 8.20 -11.99
CA CYS A 299 -0.07 7.87 -11.25
C CYS A 299 0.09 6.39 -10.87
N LYS A 300 -1.02 5.69 -10.58
CA LYS A 300 -1.08 4.29 -10.15
C LYS A 300 -0.01 3.89 -9.12
N GLU A 301 0.93 3.05 -9.52
CA GLU A 301 2.01 2.52 -8.67
C GLU A 301 3.33 3.27 -8.88
N THR A 302 3.45 4.05 -9.96
CA THR A 302 4.66 4.78 -10.37
C THR A 302 4.98 5.95 -9.43
N GLY A 303 3.96 6.47 -8.74
CA GLY A 303 4.10 7.64 -7.88
C GLY A 303 4.18 8.96 -8.66
N VAL A 304 4.04 10.08 -7.95
CA VAL A 304 3.89 11.41 -8.55
C VAL A 304 5.14 11.81 -9.35
N ILE A 305 6.33 11.61 -8.78
CA ILE A 305 7.57 12.11 -9.37
C ILE A 305 7.90 11.42 -10.70
N GLU A 306 7.83 10.09 -10.75
CA GLU A 306 8.09 9.34 -11.98
C GLU A 306 6.99 9.59 -13.03
N THR A 307 5.74 9.78 -12.61
CA THR A 307 4.65 10.16 -13.53
C THR A 307 4.93 11.50 -14.21
N ILE A 308 5.42 12.50 -13.47
CA ILE A 308 5.75 13.81 -14.03
C ILE A 308 6.89 13.70 -15.04
N LYS A 309 7.93 12.89 -14.76
CA LYS A 309 9.02 12.64 -15.70
C LYS A 309 8.50 12.03 -17.01
N TRP A 310 7.69 10.99 -16.91
CA TRP A 310 7.06 10.34 -18.06
C TRP A 310 6.18 11.31 -18.86
N MET A 311 5.33 12.11 -18.19
CA MET A 311 4.51 13.12 -18.87
C MET A 311 5.36 14.13 -19.65
N LYS A 312 6.49 14.55 -19.09
CA LYS A 312 7.43 15.46 -19.77
C LYS A 312 8.01 14.81 -21.04
N GLU A 313 8.41 13.56 -20.97
CA GLU A 313 8.93 12.81 -22.12
C GLU A 313 7.88 12.67 -23.23
N VAL A 314 6.63 12.36 -22.88
CA VAL A 314 5.52 12.28 -23.85
C VAL A 314 5.36 13.61 -24.59
N VAL A 315 5.30 14.74 -23.88
CA VAL A 315 5.16 16.06 -24.50
C VAL A 315 6.34 16.37 -25.42
N VAL A 316 7.57 16.06 -25.01
CA VAL A 316 8.77 16.27 -25.85
C VAL A 316 8.69 15.44 -27.13
N ASN A 317 8.35 14.15 -27.02
CA ASN A 317 8.24 13.25 -28.17
C ASN A 317 7.14 13.70 -29.14
N THR A 318 6.00 14.16 -28.64
CA THR A 318 4.93 14.71 -29.47
C THR A 318 5.37 15.97 -30.22
N ILE A 319 6.12 16.87 -29.57
CA ILE A 319 6.65 18.08 -30.23
C ILE A 319 7.64 17.70 -31.34
N ILE A 320 8.50 16.71 -31.11
CA ILE A 320 9.46 16.21 -32.12
C ILE A 320 8.70 15.61 -33.31
N PHE A 321 7.78 14.68 -33.06
CA PHE A 321 6.97 14.04 -34.09
C PHE A 321 6.22 15.08 -34.95
N ASN A 322 5.59 16.06 -34.32
CA ASN A 322 4.86 17.10 -35.04
C ASN A 322 5.78 17.94 -35.94
N LYS A 323 7.01 18.24 -35.51
CA LYS A 323 7.99 18.93 -36.36
C LYS A 323 8.40 18.11 -37.57
N ASP A 324 8.68 16.82 -37.37
CA ASP A 324 9.11 15.92 -38.44
C ASP A 324 7.98 15.64 -39.45
N SER A 325 6.73 15.59 -38.97
CA SER A 325 5.54 15.40 -39.82
C SER A 325 5.07 16.65 -40.57
N SER A 326 5.65 17.82 -40.25
CA SER A 326 5.32 19.11 -40.90
C SER A 326 6.30 19.49 -42.02
N ASN A 327 7.27 18.61 -42.35
CA ASN A 327 8.20 18.72 -43.48
C ASN A 327 7.83 17.73 -44.59
#